data_AF-R4SZT7-F1
#
_entry.id   AF-R4SZT7-F1
#
_cell.length_a   1.000
_cell.length_b   1.000
_cell.length_c   1.000
_cell.angle_alpha   90.00
_cell.angle_beta   90.00
_cell.angle_gamma   90.00
#
_symmetry.space_group_name_H-M   'P 1'
#
loop_
_entity.id
_entity.type
_entity.pdbx_description
1 polymer ?
#
loop_
_entity_poly.entity_id
_entity_poly.type
_entity_poly.pdbx_seq_one_letter_code
_entity_poly.pdbx_strand_id
1 'polypeptide(L)'
;MLSSQDELRLYRAASLAARSTAPGALARLLGNPAAADIDDRVEFDHVAVLVFPDSETDVRDFLAEAGFETRPSVPSRVVRSRLAERHRVAEDDLDVTIVHASPITGLGGDLEIFVLPRGSAERVAPGLIERERAREEESHTGWLVAEGQLEGIRRTCRDALGMEPDGGGHNPHEDTGTGGRSVVYFKAPAGDNEYRPRFELTARGHHAEVLAAHVGEPVSMPDEHTALLSLLAGHWSARALHVSVELGIPDAVGDEALEPAEVARRIGCDAGATARFLRFLVRVGVVRLRANGCYETTERGRLLRAANPFSDLTRLYGNEFYDAWNELAAALRTGRTAFSHHYGMEHFDYFATAPESSRTFDRAMQAVTRLVAEELSHSCPFPAGTTVVDIGGGNGTLLRTIVDEHPGVSGVVFDRAHVIGSAVTEPGGRVRFEAGDFFEEVPAGAQTYLLSRVLHDWDDEDCDRILHNCRRACDAGARLLVVERLLPSGSSSRPVDLAEPWDLQMLAVTGGRERDRTEYEKLLYGSGFRVDRVIAMPVDLNLLIATAV
;
A
#
# COMPACT_ATOMS: atom_id res chain seq x y z
N MET A 1 -7.15 -43.36 -26.17
CA MET A 1 -5.79 -42.89 -26.49
C MET A 1 -5.62 -41.42 -26.11
N LEU A 2 -4.46 -41.08 -25.55
CA LEU A 2 -4.07 -39.69 -25.35
C LEU A 2 -3.80 -39.02 -26.71
N SER A 3 -4.10 -37.72 -26.79
CA SER A 3 -3.64 -36.94 -27.95
C SER A 3 -2.20 -36.50 -27.72
N SER A 4 -1.44 -36.25 -28.80
CA SER A 4 -0.05 -35.76 -28.68
C SER A 4 0.06 -34.45 -27.88
N GLN A 5 -1.00 -33.63 -27.82
CA GLN A 5 -1.05 -32.43 -26.98
C GLN A 5 -1.20 -32.77 -25.48
N ASP A 6 -2.01 -33.77 -25.13
CA ASP A 6 -2.17 -34.20 -23.74
C ASP A 6 -0.93 -34.95 -23.24
N GLU A 7 -0.29 -35.77 -24.09
CA GLU A 7 1.01 -36.40 -23.79
C GLU A 7 2.07 -35.34 -23.50
N LEU A 8 2.15 -34.29 -24.33
CA LEU A 8 3.08 -33.18 -24.11
C LEU A 8 2.77 -32.42 -22.82
N ARG A 9 1.49 -32.25 -22.45
CA ARG A 9 1.09 -31.66 -21.17
C ARG A 9 1.54 -32.50 -19.98
N LEU A 10 1.28 -33.81 -20.01
CA LEU A 10 1.70 -34.73 -18.96
C LEU A 10 3.23 -34.79 -18.84
N TYR A 11 3.94 -34.82 -19.96
CA TYR A 11 5.40 -34.77 -19.96
C TYR A 11 5.95 -33.47 -19.36
N ARG A 12 5.34 -32.32 -19.71
CA ARG A 12 5.68 -31.01 -19.13
C ARG A 12 5.42 -30.99 -17.63
N ALA A 13 4.30 -31.52 -17.16
CA ALA A 13 3.95 -31.60 -15.75
C ALA A 13 4.95 -32.48 -14.97
N ALA A 14 5.23 -33.70 -15.45
CA ALA A 14 6.22 -34.60 -14.85
C ALA A 14 7.62 -33.97 -14.80
N SER A 15 8.04 -33.33 -15.89
CA SER A 15 9.33 -32.63 -15.97
C SER A 15 9.39 -31.43 -15.01
N LEU A 16 8.29 -30.70 -14.85
CA LEU A 16 8.20 -29.57 -13.93
C LEU A 16 8.26 -30.05 -12.47
N ALA A 17 7.51 -31.09 -12.12
CA ALA A 17 7.51 -31.69 -10.80
C ALA A 17 8.92 -32.16 -10.41
N ALA A 18 9.63 -32.85 -11.32
CA ALA A 18 11.00 -33.32 -11.08
C ALA A 18 12.02 -32.19 -10.83
N ARG A 19 11.83 -31.00 -11.42
CA ARG A 19 12.71 -29.84 -11.19
C ARG A 19 12.34 -29.04 -9.95
N SER A 20 11.10 -29.16 -9.49
CA SER A 20 10.55 -28.32 -8.41
C SER A 20 10.89 -28.84 -7.01
N THR A 21 11.45 -30.05 -6.89
CA THR A 21 11.92 -30.64 -5.63
C THR A 21 13.31 -30.16 -5.19
N ALA A 22 14.04 -29.43 -6.05
CA ALA A 22 15.37 -28.93 -5.72
C ALA A 22 15.31 -27.65 -4.87
N PRO A 23 16.23 -27.41 -3.92
CA PRO A 23 16.30 -26.15 -3.18
C PRO A 23 16.36 -24.94 -4.11
N GLY A 24 15.67 -23.85 -3.78
CA GLY A 24 15.59 -22.66 -4.66
C GLY A 24 14.59 -22.81 -5.82
N ALA A 25 13.76 -23.86 -5.84
CA ALA A 25 12.87 -24.15 -6.95
C ALA A 25 11.77 -23.10 -7.14
N LEU A 26 11.23 -22.55 -6.06
CA LEU A 26 10.13 -21.59 -6.15
C LEU A 26 10.63 -20.28 -6.79
N ALA A 27 11.75 -19.74 -6.32
CA ALA A 27 12.37 -18.57 -6.91
C ALA A 27 12.74 -18.75 -8.40
N ARG A 28 13.24 -19.94 -8.77
CA ARG A 28 13.51 -20.27 -10.18
C ARG A 28 12.24 -20.37 -11.02
N LEU A 29 11.16 -20.94 -10.47
CA LEU A 29 9.88 -21.08 -11.15
C LEU A 29 9.26 -19.71 -11.44
N LEU A 30 9.34 -18.81 -10.48
CA LEU A 30 8.74 -17.48 -10.57
C LEU A 30 9.64 -16.46 -11.27
N GLY A 31 10.94 -16.74 -11.40
CA GLY A 31 11.90 -15.82 -12.04
C GLY A 31 12.07 -14.50 -11.30
N ASN A 32 11.66 -14.43 -10.02
CA ASN A 32 11.69 -13.22 -9.20
C ASN A 32 12.61 -13.43 -7.99
N PRO A 33 13.68 -12.63 -7.82
CA PRO A 33 14.59 -12.74 -6.67
C PRO A 33 13.89 -12.60 -5.31
N ALA A 34 12.79 -11.86 -5.22
CA ALA A 34 12.02 -11.69 -3.98
C ALA A 34 11.34 -12.99 -3.51
N ALA A 35 11.21 -14.00 -4.38
CA ALA A 35 10.68 -15.29 -4.00
C ALA A 35 11.69 -16.12 -3.16
N ALA A 36 12.99 -15.78 -3.19
CA ALA A 36 14.00 -16.43 -2.36
C ALA A 36 13.69 -16.30 -0.86
N ASP A 37 12.98 -15.22 -0.45
CA ASP A 37 12.60 -14.99 0.94
C ASP A 37 11.59 -16.04 1.45
N ILE A 38 10.84 -16.70 0.56
CA ILE A 38 9.82 -17.70 0.93
C ILE A 38 10.21 -19.14 0.59
N ASP A 39 11.27 -19.36 -0.21
CA ASP A 39 11.72 -20.70 -0.63
C ASP A 39 12.00 -21.65 0.55
N ASP A 40 12.66 -21.18 1.62
CA ASP A 40 12.96 -22.01 2.80
C ASP A 40 11.74 -22.26 3.71
N ARG A 41 10.60 -21.64 3.39
CA ARG A 41 9.35 -21.70 4.19
C ARG A 41 8.23 -22.47 3.49
N VAL A 42 8.50 -23.01 2.30
CA VAL A 42 7.58 -23.86 1.56
C VAL A 42 8.28 -25.14 1.11
N GLU A 43 7.52 -26.21 0.96
CA GLU A 43 7.95 -27.45 0.36
C GLU A 43 7.12 -27.71 -0.89
N PHE A 44 7.75 -28.15 -1.98
CA PHE A 44 7.01 -28.54 -3.18
C PHE A 44 6.12 -29.75 -2.86
N ASP A 45 4.83 -29.65 -3.19
CA ASP A 45 3.85 -30.71 -2.96
C ASP A 45 3.54 -31.42 -4.29
N HIS A 46 2.95 -30.72 -5.27
CA HIS A 46 2.52 -31.33 -6.53
C HIS A 46 2.51 -30.38 -7.73
N VAL A 47 2.42 -30.94 -8.95
CA VAL A 47 1.98 -30.24 -10.17
C VAL A 47 0.62 -30.78 -10.58
N ALA A 48 -0.33 -29.89 -10.81
CA ALA A 48 -1.65 -30.24 -11.32
C ALA A 48 -1.83 -29.84 -12.78
N VAL A 49 -2.57 -30.65 -13.54
CA VAL A 49 -2.89 -30.37 -14.95
C VAL A 49 -4.19 -31.04 -15.40
N LEU A 50 -4.98 -30.32 -16.22
CA LEU A 50 -6.15 -30.85 -16.91
C LEU A 50 -5.82 -31.45 -18.28
N VAL A 51 -6.28 -32.68 -18.52
CA VAL A 51 -6.09 -33.43 -19.77
C VAL A 51 -7.40 -34.05 -20.28
N PHE A 52 -7.42 -34.32 -21.58
CA PHE A 52 -8.63 -34.79 -22.29
C PHE A 52 -8.41 -36.12 -23.02
N PRO A 53 -8.24 -37.24 -22.29
CA PRO A 53 -8.04 -38.57 -22.89
C PRO A 53 -9.36 -39.14 -23.43
N ASP A 54 -9.30 -40.29 -24.11
CA ASP A 54 -10.53 -41.06 -24.39
C ASP A 54 -11.02 -41.80 -23.14
N SER A 55 -10.10 -42.24 -22.28
CA SER A 55 -10.37 -42.91 -21.02
C SER A 55 -9.34 -42.57 -19.94
N GLU A 56 -9.71 -42.70 -18.66
CA GLU A 56 -8.77 -42.52 -17.54
C GLU A 56 -7.61 -43.53 -17.60
N THR A 57 -7.85 -44.74 -18.11
CA THR A 57 -6.81 -45.77 -18.29
C THR A 57 -5.66 -45.28 -19.16
N ASP A 58 -5.94 -44.50 -20.21
CA ASP A 58 -4.89 -43.94 -21.07
C ASP A 58 -3.90 -43.06 -20.29
N VAL A 59 -4.38 -42.33 -19.27
CA VAL A 59 -3.54 -41.48 -18.41
C VAL A 59 -2.72 -42.35 -17.46
N ARG A 60 -3.32 -43.39 -16.87
CA ARG A 60 -2.63 -44.30 -15.95
C ARG A 60 -1.51 -45.08 -16.63
N ASP A 61 -1.76 -45.57 -17.84
CA ASP A 61 -0.76 -46.30 -18.63
C ASP A 61 0.43 -45.40 -18.97
N PHE A 62 0.17 -44.17 -19.42
CA PHE A 62 1.22 -43.18 -19.68
C PHE A 62 2.06 -42.88 -18.43
N LEU A 63 1.41 -42.68 -17.29
CA LEU A 63 2.09 -42.39 -16.02
C LEU A 63 2.93 -43.58 -15.55
N ALA A 64 2.43 -44.81 -15.70
CA ALA A 64 3.17 -46.02 -15.38
C ALA A 64 4.43 -46.18 -16.26
N GLU A 65 4.32 -45.93 -17.57
CA GLU A 65 5.46 -45.92 -18.49
C GLU A 65 6.48 -44.82 -18.14
N ALA A 66 5.99 -43.68 -17.65
CA ALA A 66 6.80 -42.57 -17.17
C ALA A 66 7.39 -42.79 -15.75
N GLY A 67 7.12 -43.94 -15.11
CA GLY A 67 7.70 -44.31 -13.82
C GLY A 67 6.94 -43.81 -12.59
N PHE A 68 5.63 -43.56 -12.72
CA PHE A 68 4.75 -43.16 -11.62
C PHE A 68 3.80 -44.29 -11.23
N GLU A 69 3.52 -44.39 -9.93
CA GLU A 69 2.43 -45.21 -9.38
C GLU A 69 1.19 -44.33 -9.17
N THR A 70 0.02 -44.82 -9.58
CA THR A 70 -1.23 -44.07 -9.50
C THR A 70 -2.17 -44.60 -8.42
N ARG A 71 -2.90 -43.70 -7.76
CA ARG A 71 -3.93 -44.06 -6.76
C ARG A 71 -5.32 -44.18 -7.40
N PRO A 72 -6.30 -44.83 -6.74
CA PRO A 72 -7.70 -44.79 -7.20
C PRO A 72 -8.16 -43.36 -7.42
N SER A 73 -8.86 -43.11 -8.53
CA SER A 73 -9.32 -41.77 -8.85
C SER A 73 -10.48 -41.35 -7.96
N VAL A 74 -10.62 -40.04 -7.77
CA VAL A 74 -11.71 -39.44 -7.00
C VAL A 74 -12.41 -38.38 -7.86
N PRO A 75 -13.72 -38.14 -7.67
CA PRO A 75 -14.40 -37.06 -8.39
C PRO A 75 -13.82 -35.68 -8.01
N SER A 76 -13.50 -34.85 -9.00
CA SER A 76 -13.16 -33.44 -8.75
C SER A 76 -14.45 -32.62 -8.72
N ARG A 77 -14.82 -32.09 -7.54
CA ARG A 77 -15.96 -31.16 -7.44
C ARG A 77 -15.56 -29.74 -7.84
N VAL A 78 -14.38 -29.29 -7.41
CA VAL A 78 -13.92 -27.90 -7.63
C VAL A 78 -13.67 -27.61 -9.11
N VAL A 79 -12.90 -28.46 -9.80
CA VAL A 79 -12.59 -28.26 -11.22
C VAL A 79 -13.86 -28.44 -12.07
N ARG A 80 -14.74 -29.36 -11.69
CA ARG A 80 -16.04 -29.55 -12.33
C ARG A 80 -16.91 -28.31 -12.24
N SER A 81 -17.09 -27.73 -11.05
CA SER A 81 -17.84 -26.48 -10.86
C SER A 81 -17.28 -25.33 -11.69
N ARG A 82 -15.94 -25.16 -11.69
CA ARG A 82 -15.27 -24.11 -12.48
C ARG A 82 -15.47 -24.27 -13.98
N LEU A 83 -15.29 -25.48 -14.50
CA LEU A 83 -15.51 -25.77 -15.92
C LEU A 83 -16.99 -25.57 -16.31
N ALA A 84 -17.91 -26.00 -15.44
CA ALA A 84 -19.35 -25.83 -15.65
C ALA A 84 -19.72 -24.34 -15.73
N GLU A 85 -19.23 -23.54 -14.79
CA GLU A 85 -19.44 -22.09 -14.79
C GLU A 85 -18.84 -21.41 -16.03
N ARG A 86 -17.57 -21.70 -16.33
CA ARG A 86 -16.81 -21.08 -17.42
C ARG A 86 -17.43 -21.36 -18.79
N HIS A 87 -17.92 -22.59 -19.02
CA HIS A 87 -18.54 -23.00 -20.28
C HIS A 87 -20.07 -22.95 -20.25
N ARG A 88 -20.66 -22.51 -19.13
CA ARG A 88 -22.11 -22.34 -18.92
C ARG A 88 -22.91 -23.62 -19.19
N VAL A 89 -22.45 -24.72 -18.60
CA VAL A 89 -23.08 -26.05 -18.67
C VAL A 89 -23.44 -26.54 -17.26
N ALA A 90 -24.27 -27.58 -17.15
CA ALA A 90 -24.57 -28.15 -15.84
C ALA A 90 -23.37 -28.95 -15.30
N GLU A 91 -23.12 -28.86 -13.99
CA GLU A 91 -22.01 -29.61 -13.36
C GLU A 91 -22.13 -31.11 -13.56
N ASP A 92 -23.35 -31.65 -13.51
CA ASP A 92 -23.64 -33.08 -13.66
C ASP A 92 -23.33 -33.60 -15.08
N ASP A 93 -23.21 -32.71 -16.06
CA ASP A 93 -22.84 -33.09 -17.43
C ASP A 93 -21.33 -33.31 -17.60
N LEU A 94 -20.51 -32.80 -16.68
CA LEU A 94 -19.06 -32.90 -16.72
C LEU A 94 -18.54 -34.00 -15.77
N ASP A 95 -17.96 -35.05 -16.38
CA ASP A 95 -17.32 -36.12 -15.63
C ASP A 95 -15.83 -35.83 -15.44
N VAL A 96 -15.52 -35.06 -14.40
CA VAL A 96 -14.14 -34.73 -14.02
C VAL A 96 -13.70 -35.59 -12.84
N THR A 97 -12.61 -36.33 -13.03
CA THR A 97 -11.92 -37.11 -11.97
C THR A 97 -10.51 -36.59 -11.75
N ILE A 98 -9.92 -36.98 -10.62
CA ILE A 98 -8.55 -36.67 -10.22
C ILE A 98 -7.77 -37.99 -10.14
N VAL A 99 -6.68 -38.09 -10.91
CA VAL A 99 -5.70 -39.18 -10.81
C VAL A 99 -4.46 -38.63 -10.11
N HIS A 100 -4.24 -39.08 -8.87
CA HIS A 100 -3.00 -38.77 -8.13
C HIS A 100 -1.91 -39.77 -8.52
N ALA A 101 -0.70 -39.28 -8.75
CA ALA A 101 0.44 -40.10 -9.13
C ALA A 101 1.71 -39.68 -8.40
N SER A 102 2.46 -40.66 -7.91
CA SER A 102 3.72 -40.47 -7.18
C SER A 102 4.86 -41.22 -7.88
N PRO A 103 6.10 -40.71 -7.91
CA PRO A 103 7.22 -41.37 -8.57
C PRO A 103 7.66 -42.64 -7.83
N ILE A 104 7.89 -43.73 -8.56
CA ILE A 104 8.24 -45.05 -7.98
C ILE A 104 9.62 -45.04 -7.29
N THR A 105 10.56 -44.21 -7.75
CA THR A 105 11.95 -44.17 -7.25
C THR A 105 12.18 -43.13 -6.16
N GLY A 106 11.13 -42.40 -5.72
CA GLY A 106 11.23 -41.32 -4.73
C GLY A 106 11.97 -40.06 -5.22
N LEU A 107 12.47 -40.07 -6.47
CA LEU A 107 13.07 -38.91 -7.14
C LEU A 107 12.05 -38.32 -8.11
N GLY A 108 11.35 -37.28 -7.68
CA GLY A 108 10.33 -36.58 -8.45
C GLY A 108 9.26 -35.97 -7.55
N GLY A 109 8.53 -34.98 -8.05
CA GLY A 109 7.38 -34.41 -7.36
C GLY A 109 6.08 -35.15 -7.67
N ASP A 110 5.07 -35.07 -6.79
CA ASP A 110 3.75 -35.68 -7.02
C ASP A 110 2.99 -34.96 -8.15
N LEU A 111 2.06 -35.67 -8.78
CA LEU A 111 1.20 -35.17 -9.85
C LEU A 111 -0.27 -35.32 -9.50
N GLU A 112 -1.06 -34.30 -9.81
CA GLU A 112 -2.51 -34.29 -9.72
C GLU A 112 -3.13 -34.09 -11.11
N ILE A 113 -3.62 -35.15 -11.72
CA ILE A 113 -4.12 -35.10 -13.10
C ILE A 113 -5.65 -34.99 -13.08
N PHE A 114 -6.18 -33.84 -13.49
CA PHE A 114 -7.60 -33.69 -13.76
C PHE A 114 -7.92 -34.32 -15.10
N VAL A 115 -8.84 -35.28 -15.09
CA VAL A 115 -9.23 -36.05 -16.26
C VAL A 115 -10.66 -35.68 -16.62
N LEU A 116 -10.84 -35.12 -17.82
CA LEU A 116 -12.15 -34.91 -18.43
C LEU A 116 -12.18 -35.64 -19.78
N PRO A 117 -12.87 -36.80 -19.89
CA PRO A 117 -12.89 -37.58 -21.11
C PRO A 117 -13.38 -36.77 -22.32
N ARG A 118 -12.64 -36.85 -23.43
CA ARG A 118 -12.86 -36.09 -24.68
C ARG A 118 -14.28 -36.20 -25.19
N GLY A 119 -14.82 -37.42 -25.22
CA GLY A 119 -16.18 -37.68 -25.66
C GLY A 119 -17.25 -37.04 -24.76
N SER A 120 -16.94 -36.83 -23.47
CA SER A 120 -17.84 -36.11 -22.56
C SER A 120 -17.73 -34.60 -22.76
N ALA A 121 -16.51 -34.06 -22.83
CA ALA A 121 -16.26 -32.64 -23.05
C ALA A 121 -16.91 -32.11 -24.34
N GLU A 122 -16.65 -32.75 -25.48
CA GLU A 122 -17.13 -32.26 -26.79
C GLU A 122 -18.65 -32.41 -26.96
N ARG A 123 -19.25 -33.40 -26.31
CA ARG A 123 -20.71 -33.58 -26.30
C ARG A 123 -21.43 -32.48 -25.53
N VAL A 124 -20.81 -32.01 -24.44
CA VAL A 124 -21.40 -31.05 -23.51
C VAL A 124 -21.18 -29.61 -23.98
N ALA A 125 -19.97 -29.31 -24.42
CA ALA A 125 -19.60 -27.98 -24.91
C ALA A 125 -18.57 -28.07 -26.05
N PRO A 126 -19.00 -28.03 -27.32
CA PRO A 126 -18.08 -28.05 -28.46
C PRO A 126 -16.98 -26.98 -28.36
N GLY A 127 -15.74 -27.39 -28.60
CA GLY A 127 -14.55 -26.53 -28.53
C GLY A 127 -14.11 -26.16 -27.11
N LEU A 128 -14.69 -26.77 -26.07
CA LEU A 128 -14.21 -26.63 -24.69
C LEU A 128 -12.74 -27.03 -24.58
N ILE A 129 -12.36 -28.15 -25.20
CA ILE A 129 -11.01 -28.69 -25.13
C ILE A 129 -9.99 -27.70 -25.67
N GLU A 130 -10.26 -27.12 -26.85
CA GLU A 130 -9.36 -26.13 -27.47
C GLU A 130 -9.18 -24.88 -26.60
N ARG A 131 -10.28 -24.38 -26.01
CA ARG A 131 -10.25 -23.22 -25.10
C ARG A 131 -9.46 -23.51 -23.83
N GLU A 132 -9.70 -24.65 -23.18
CA GLU A 132 -8.97 -25.06 -21.97
C GLU A 132 -7.50 -25.38 -22.25
N ARG A 133 -7.19 -25.87 -23.45
CA ARG A 133 -5.82 -26.06 -23.89
C ARG A 133 -5.07 -24.75 -24.12
N ALA A 134 -5.74 -23.74 -24.66
CA ALA A 134 -5.14 -22.44 -24.89
C ALA A 134 -4.87 -21.66 -23.60
N ARG A 135 -5.76 -21.78 -22.60
CA ARG A 135 -5.69 -20.97 -21.38
C ARG A 135 -4.99 -21.64 -20.19
N GLU A 136 -4.98 -22.98 -20.16
CA GLU A 136 -4.44 -23.81 -19.08
C GLU A 136 -4.85 -23.36 -17.65
N GLU A 137 -6.09 -22.89 -17.46
CA GLU A 137 -6.58 -22.33 -16.18
C GLU A 137 -6.71 -23.37 -15.04
N GLU A 138 -6.71 -24.66 -15.38
CA GLU A 138 -6.72 -25.78 -14.42
C GLU A 138 -5.37 -26.50 -14.37
N SER A 139 -4.29 -25.72 -14.50
CA SER A 139 -2.92 -26.16 -14.27
C SER A 139 -2.27 -25.29 -13.19
N HIS A 140 -1.65 -25.89 -12.18
CA HIS A 140 -1.00 -25.16 -11.10
C HIS A 140 0.17 -25.94 -10.50
N THR A 141 0.99 -25.24 -9.72
CA THR A 141 1.98 -25.85 -8.83
C THR A 141 1.56 -25.65 -7.38
N GLY A 142 1.54 -26.73 -6.60
CA GLY A 142 1.15 -26.75 -5.20
C GLY A 142 2.35 -26.81 -4.26
N TRP A 143 2.26 -26.04 -3.18
CA TRP A 143 3.34 -25.89 -2.20
C TRP A 143 2.78 -25.97 -0.78
N LEU A 144 3.40 -26.81 0.03
CA LEU A 144 3.07 -26.95 1.44
C LEU A 144 3.80 -25.88 2.25
N VAL A 145 3.05 -25.07 2.98
CA VAL A 145 3.58 -23.98 3.80
C VAL A 145 3.99 -24.49 5.17
N ALA A 146 5.17 -24.07 5.64
CA ALA A 146 5.64 -24.31 6.99
C ALA A 146 4.65 -23.76 8.05
N GLU A 147 4.59 -24.42 9.20
CA GLU A 147 3.64 -24.10 10.26
C GLU A 147 3.72 -22.62 10.70
N GLY A 148 2.56 -21.96 10.79
CA GLY A 148 2.47 -20.55 11.19
C GLY A 148 2.94 -19.53 10.16
N GLN A 149 3.40 -19.93 8.98
CA GLN A 149 3.94 -19.01 7.97
C GLN A 149 2.91 -18.52 6.93
N LEU A 150 1.71 -19.10 6.87
CA LEU A 150 0.73 -18.87 5.79
C LEU A 150 0.45 -17.38 5.52
N GLU A 151 0.14 -16.58 6.54
CA GLU A 151 -0.15 -15.14 6.32
C GLU A 151 1.10 -14.35 5.91
N GLY A 152 2.28 -14.72 6.41
CA GLY A 152 3.53 -14.09 6.02
C GLY A 152 3.82 -14.31 4.53
N ILE A 153 3.68 -15.56 4.07
CA ILE A 153 3.89 -15.94 2.67
C ILE A 153 2.79 -15.35 1.78
N ARG A 154 1.52 -15.39 2.21
CA ARG A 154 0.40 -14.77 1.48
C ARG A 154 0.68 -13.30 1.15
N ARG A 155 1.15 -12.54 2.15
CA ARG A 155 1.52 -11.13 1.98
C ARG A 155 2.71 -10.98 1.04
N THR A 156 3.76 -11.79 1.16
CA THR A 156 4.90 -11.76 0.22
C THR A 156 4.44 -12.03 -1.22
N CYS A 157 3.59 -13.03 -1.46
CA CYS A 157 3.03 -13.33 -2.77
C CYS A 157 2.28 -12.13 -3.37
N ARG A 158 1.45 -11.46 -2.57
CA ARG A 158 0.70 -10.28 -3.03
C ARG A 158 1.59 -9.05 -3.21
N ASP A 159 2.33 -8.68 -2.17
CA ASP A 159 2.97 -7.37 -2.05
C ASP A 159 4.32 -7.32 -2.77
N ALA A 160 5.11 -8.40 -2.72
CA ALA A 160 6.45 -8.44 -3.31
C ALA A 160 6.49 -9.14 -4.67
N LEU A 161 5.63 -10.13 -4.88
CA LEU A 161 5.57 -10.90 -6.13
C LEU A 161 4.46 -10.43 -7.08
N GLY A 162 3.58 -9.52 -6.64
CA GLY A 162 2.50 -8.96 -7.45
C GLY A 162 1.44 -10.00 -7.87
N MET A 163 1.33 -11.11 -7.14
CA MET A 163 0.37 -12.16 -7.46
C MET A 163 -1.05 -11.77 -7.04
N GLU A 164 -2.02 -12.13 -7.86
CA GLU A 164 -3.43 -11.87 -7.60
C GLU A 164 -4.08 -13.05 -6.87
N PRO A 165 -4.83 -12.82 -5.76
CA PRO A 165 -5.66 -13.85 -5.14
C PRO A 165 -6.66 -14.45 -6.14
N ASP A 166 -6.82 -15.77 -6.12
CA ASP A 166 -7.65 -16.51 -7.08
C ASP A 166 -8.50 -17.60 -6.41
N GLY A 167 -9.04 -17.26 -5.23
CA GLY A 167 -9.85 -18.11 -4.38
C GLY A 167 -9.07 -18.90 -3.33
N GLY A 168 -9.76 -19.79 -2.63
CA GLY A 168 -9.20 -20.57 -1.53
C GLY A 168 -10.31 -21.16 -0.66
N GLY A 169 -9.96 -22.03 0.27
CA GLY A 169 -10.93 -22.68 1.14
C GLY A 169 -10.30 -23.56 2.21
N HIS A 170 -11.16 -24.15 3.03
CA HIS A 170 -10.76 -25.09 4.07
C HIS A 170 -11.36 -26.47 3.80
N ASN A 171 -10.52 -27.50 3.78
CA ASN A 171 -10.94 -28.89 3.69
C ASN A 171 -10.74 -29.60 5.04
N PRO A 172 -11.81 -29.92 5.78
CA PRO A 172 -11.70 -30.57 7.08
C PRO A 172 -11.37 -32.08 6.99
N HIS A 173 -11.35 -32.66 5.80
CA HIS A 173 -11.19 -34.12 5.59
C HIS A 173 -9.76 -34.55 5.25
N GLU A 174 -8.85 -33.60 5.00
CA GLU A 174 -7.42 -33.84 4.77
C GLU A 174 -6.60 -33.47 6.01
N ASP A 175 -5.58 -34.25 6.34
CA ASP A 175 -4.76 -34.04 7.55
C ASP A 175 -5.60 -33.83 8.82
N THR A 176 -6.56 -34.72 9.05
CA THR A 176 -7.55 -34.64 10.15
C THR A 176 -6.92 -34.50 11.53
N GLY A 177 -5.70 -35.02 11.73
CA GLY A 177 -4.93 -34.86 12.98
C GLY A 177 -4.51 -33.41 13.28
N THR A 178 -4.54 -32.52 12.28
CA THR A 178 -4.23 -31.08 12.41
C THR A 178 -5.47 -30.18 12.29
N GLY A 179 -6.67 -30.78 12.17
CA GLY A 179 -7.92 -30.04 12.02
C GLY A 179 -8.25 -29.63 10.58
N GLY A 180 -7.69 -30.30 9.57
CA GLY A 180 -7.96 -30.02 8.15
C GLY A 180 -6.77 -29.40 7.41
N ARG A 181 -6.98 -28.98 6.16
CA ARG A 181 -6.06 -28.13 5.37
C ARG A 181 -6.74 -26.84 4.94
N SER A 182 -5.99 -25.74 4.94
CA SER A 182 -6.41 -24.47 4.34
C SER A 182 -5.61 -24.22 3.08
N VAL A 183 -6.28 -23.83 2.01
CA VAL A 183 -5.68 -23.67 0.68
C VAL A 183 -5.97 -22.26 0.18
N VAL A 184 -4.95 -21.58 -0.34
CA VAL A 184 -5.08 -20.28 -1.00
C VAL A 184 -4.47 -20.34 -2.39
N TYR A 185 -5.22 -19.84 -3.37
CA TYR A 185 -4.81 -19.82 -4.77
C TYR A 185 -4.38 -18.43 -5.20
N PHE A 186 -3.39 -18.39 -6.10
CA PHE A 186 -2.88 -17.18 -6.73
C PHE A 186 -2.78 -17.34 -8.24
N LYS A 187 -2.86 -16.23 -8.96
CA LYS A 187 -2.42 -16.08 -10.36
C LYS A 187 -1.15 -15.24 -10.40
N ALA A 188 -0.15 -15.67 -11.17
CA ALA A 188 1.03 -14.87 -11.44
C ALA A 188 0.65 -13.51 -12.07
N PRO A 189 1.44 -12.43 -11.92
CA PRO A 189 1.14 -11.12 -12.48
C PRO A 189 0.83 -11.15 -13.98
N ALA A 190 -0.01 -10.24 -14.47
CA ALA A 190 -0.21 -10.08 -15.90
C ALA A 190 1.10 -9.59 -16.57
N GLY A 191 1.61 -10.32 -17.55
CA GLY A 191 2.73 -9.92 -18.41
C GLY A 191 2.29 -9.78 -19.88
N ASP A 192 3.23 -9.62 -20.80
CA ASP A 192 2.96 -9.49 -22.25
C ASP A 192 2.34 -10.74 -22.89
N ASN A 193 2.30 -11.86 -22.17
CA ASN A 193 1.75 -13.13 -22.65
C ASN A 193 0.40 -13.41 -21.99
N GLU A 194 -0.56 -13.94 -22.76
CA GLU A 194 -1.96 -14.15 -22.32
C GLU A 194 -2.08 -15.27 -21.25
N TYR A 195 -1.05 -16.11 -21.10
CA TYR A 195 -1.01 -17.20 -20.14
C TYR A 195 -0.47 -16.77 -18.76
N ARG A 196 -1.27 -16.97 -17.70
CA ARG A 196 -0.91 -16.67 -16.31
C ARG A 196 -0.88 -17.97 -15.47
N PRO A 197 0.31 -18.48 -15.09
CA PRO A 197 0.39 -19.71 -14.30
C PRO A 197 -0.26 -19.51 -12.93
N ARG A 198 -1.00 -20.53 -12.48
CA ARG A 198 -1.63 -20.56 -11.16
C ARG A 198 -0.76 -21.24 -10.13
N PHE A 199 -0.94 -20.81 -8.90
CA PHE A 199 -0.11 -21.18 -7.78
C PHE A 199 -0.99 -21.50 -6.58
N GLU A 200 -0.72 -22.61 -5.92
CA GLU A 200 -1.46 -23.08 -4.74
C GLU A 200 -0.53 -23.11 -3.53
N LEU A 201 -0.96 -22.47 -2.43
CA LEU A 201 -0.35 -22.62 -1.12
C LEU A 201 -1.29 -23.37 -0.20
N THR A 202 -0.79 -24.44 0.40
CA THR A 202 -1.54 -25.31 1.30
C THR A 202 -0.90 -25.30 2.68
N ALA A 203 -1.70 -25.08 3.73
CA ALA A 203 -1.25 -25.11 5.11
C ALA A 203 -2.09 -26.08 5.94
N ARG A 204 -1.44 -26.76 6.89
CA ARG A 204 -2.11 -27.64 7.86
C ARG A 204 -2.93 -26.80 8.85
N GLY A 205 -4.12 -27.27 9.20
CA GLY A 205 -5.08 -26.60 10.08
C GLY A 205 -6.05 -25.64 9.39
N HIS A 206 -6.97 -25.07 10.18
CA HIS A 206 -7.97 -24.11 9.73
C HIS A 206 -7.51 -22.66 9.98
N HIS A 207 -7.16 -21.94 8.92
CA HIS A 207 -6.66 -20.56 8.96
C HIS A 207 -7.75 -19.57 8.54
N ALA A 208 -8.85 -19.52 9.29
CA ALA A 208 -10.06 -18.79 8.91
C ALA A 208 -9.83 -17.29 8.63
N GLU A 209 -9.00 -16.62 9.43
CA GLU A 209 -8.70 -15.19 9.25
C GLU A 209 -7.89 -14.94 7.97
N VAL A 210 -6.91 -15.81 7.69
CA VAL A 210 -6.09 -15.75 6.47
C VAL A 210 -6.92 -16.00 5.24
N LEU A 211 -7.82 -17.00 5.29
CA LEU A 211 -8.77 -17.28 4.21
C LEU A 211 -9.72 -16.10 3.99
N ALA A 212 -10.25 -15.51 5.06
CA ALA A 212 -11.12 -14.33 4.96
C ALA A 212 -10.38 -13.13 4.37
N ALA A 213 -9.11 -12.91 4.72
CA ALA A 213 -8.27 -11.86 4.14
C ALA A 213 -7.91 -12.16 2.67
N HIS A 214 -7.67 -13.42 2.33
CA HIS A 214 -7.32 -13.87 0.97
C HIS A 214 -8.51 -13.78 0.00
N VAL A 215 -9.70 -14.15 0.47
CA VAL A 215 -10.95 -14.09 -0.31
C VAL A 215 -11.57 -12.67 -0.25
N GLY A 216 -11.19 -11.85 0.73
CA GLY A 216 -11.77 -10.53 1.01
C GLY A 216 -11.12 -9.33 0.31
N GLU A 217 -10.04 -9.49 -0.46
CA GLU A 217 -9.35 -8.43 -1.20
C GLU A 217 -9.39 -8.79 -2.72
N PRO A 218 -10.04 -7.99 -3.62
CA PRO A 218 -11.36 -8.28 -4.25
C PRO A 218 -11.27 -8.65 -5.78
N VAL A 219 -12.31 -8.97 -6.60
CA VAL A 219 -13.59 -8.24 -6.80
C VAL A 219 -14.65 -9.00 -7.68
N SER A 220 -15.91 -9.10 -7.23
CA SER A 220 -17.04 -8.69 -8.09
C SER A 220 -17.17 -7.21 -7.83
N MET A 221 -16.90 -6.37 -8.84
CA MET A 221 -17.03 -4.91 -8.66
C MET A 221 -18.40 -4.68 -8.05
N PRO A 222 -18.50 -3.94 -6.92
CA PRO A 222 -19.77 -3.36 -6.57
C PRO A 222 -20.26 -2.73 -7.86
N ASP A 223 -21.49 -3.01 -8.24
CA ASP A 223 -22.04 -2.38 -9.44
C ASP A 223 -21.78 -0.87 -9.34
N GLU A 224 -21.62 -0.19 -10.48
CA GLU A 224 -21.18 1.20 -10.51
C GLU A 224 -22.02 2.11 -9.58
N HIS A 225 -23.28 1.77 -9.31
CA HIS A 225 -24.09 2.50 -8.32
C HIS A 225 -23.56 2.31 -6.90
N THR A 226 -23.27 1.08 -6.47
CA THR A 226 -22.68 0.79 -5.15
C THR A 226 -21.29 1.39 -4.99
N ALA A 227 -20.45 1.34 -6.04
CA ALA A 227 -19.14 1.98 -6.04
C ALA A 227 -19.25 3.50 -5.90
N LEU A 228 -20.12 4.13 -6.70
CA LEU A 228 -20.38 5.57 -6.63
C LEU A 228 -20.94 6.00 -5.26
N LEU A 229 -21.90 5.26 -4.70
CA LEU A 229 -22.44 5.55 -3.38
C LEU A 229 -21.36 5.47 -2.29
N SER A 230 -20.41 4.55 -2.43
CA SER A 230 -19.27 4.42 -1.51
C SER A 230 -18.32 5.63 -1.60
N LEU A 231 -18.04 6.10 -2.81
CA LEU A 231 -17.25 7.32 -3.04
C LEU A 231 -17.96 8.56 -2.46
N LEU A 232 -19.26 8.73 -2.76
CA LEU A 232 -20.07 9.82 -2.22
C LEU A 232 -20.12 9.80 -0.69
N ALA A 233 -20.20 8.62 -0.08
CA ALA A 233 -20.19 8.45 1.37
C ALA A 233 -18.81 8.68 2.02
N GLY A 234 -17.72 8.77 1.24
CA GLY A 234 -16.34 8.89 1.75
C GLY A 234 -16.15 10.07 2.71
N HIS A 235 -16.78 11.21 2.45
CA HIS A 235 -16.70 12.40 3.29
C HIS A 235 -17.27 12.20 4.70
N TRP A 236 -18.19 11.24 4.92
CA TRP A 236 -18.71 10.92 6.25
C TRP A 236 -17.60 10.41 7.18
N SER A 237 -16.66 9.63 6.65
CA SER A 237 -15.52 9.12 7.43
C SER A 237 -14.59 10.26 7.85
N ALA A 238 -14.25 11.18 6.94
CA ALA A 238 -13.42 12.34 7.24
C ALA A 238 -14.08 13.26 8.29
N ARG A 239 -15.38 13.56 8.14
CA ARG A 239 -16.14 14.33 9.13
C ARG A 239 -16.25 13.61 10.47
N ALA A 240 -16.42 12.29 10.48
CA ALA A 240 -16.46 11.53 11.72
C ALA A 240 -15.12 11.55 12.48
N LEU A 241 -13.99 11.47 11.77
CA LEU A 241 -12.67 11.65 12.40
C LEU A 241 -12.57 13.03 13.06
N HIS A 242 -12.89 14.09 12.31
CA HIS A 242 -12.89 15.45 12.82
C HIS A 242 -13.77 15.64 14.07
N VAL A 243 -15.04 15.27 13.99
CA VAL A 243 -15.98 15.40 15.11
C VAL A 243 -15.55 14.55 16.31
N SER A 244 -14.90 13.40 16.09
CA SER A 244 -14.38 12.60 17.20
C SER A 244 -13.25 13.29 17.97
N VAL A 245 -12.39 14.05 17.26
CA VAL A 245 -11.32 14.87 17.86
C VAL A 245 -11.89 16.12 18.52
N GLU A 246 -12.87 16.76 17.90
CA GLU A 246 -13.53 17.96 18.44
C GLU A 246 -14.22 17.66 19.78
N LEU A 247 -14.95 16.54 19.84
CA LEU A 247 -15.62 16.08 21.06
C LEU A 247 -14.69 15.39 22.06
N GLY A 248 -13.42 15.16 21.72
CA GLY A 248 -12.44 14.52 22.59
C GLY A 248 -12.75 13.04 22.89
N ILE A 249 -13.38 12.32 21.96
CA ILE A 249 -13.76 10.91 22.14
C ILE A 249 -12.55 10.00 22.40
N PRO A 250 -11.43 10.09 21.65
CA PRO A 250 -10.27 9.23 21.90
C PRO A 250 -9.66 9.39 23.30
N ASP A 251 -9.65 10.61 23.82
CA ASP A 251 -9.18 10.91 25.17
C ASP A 251 -10.21 10.47 26.24
N ALA A 252 -11.50 10.68 25.98
CA ALA A 252 -12.57 10.30 26.90
C ALA A 252 -12.68 8.77 27.09
N VAL A 253 -12.51 8.00 26.01
CA VAL A 253 -12.42 6.53 26.08
C VAL A 253 -11.13 6.10 26.77
N GLY A 254 -10.00 6.72 26.41
CA GLY A 254 -8.70 6.40 27.01
C GLY A 254 -8.23 4.99 26.63
N ASP A 255 -7.52 4.33 27.55
CA ASP A 255 -7.02 2.96 27.36
C ASP A 255 -7.95 1.89 27.99
N GLU A 256 -9.03 2.33 28.66
CA GLU A 256 -10.02 1.45 29.28
C GLU A 256 -11.25 1.30 28.37
N ALA A 257 -11.90 0.13 28.42
CA ALA A 257 -13.15 -0.08 27.68
C ALA A 257 -14.33 0.57 28.43
N LEU A 258 -15.11 1.42 27.77
CA LEU A 258 -16.23 2.16 28.37
C LEU A 258 -17.56 1.86 27.69
N GLU A 259 -18.64 1.87 28.47
CA GLU A 259 -20.00 1.84 27.93
C GLU A 259 -20.34 3.15 27.21
N PRO A 260 -21.18 3.13 26.15
CA PRO A 260 -21.56 4.35 25.42
C PRO A 260 -22.11 5.48 26.29
N ALA A 261 -22.90 5.14 27.32
CA ALA A 261 -23.47 6.13 28.23
C ALA A 261 -22.39 6.85 29.06
N GLU A 262 -21.33 6.13 29.44
CA GLU A 262 -20.20 6.70 30.17
C GLU A 262 -19.35 7.59 29.26
N VAL A 263 -19.11 7.17 28.01
CA VAL A 263 -18.44 8.03 27.01
C VAL A 263 -19.23 9.32 26.81
N ALA A 264 -20.55 9.22 26.59
CA ALA A 264 -21.44 10.36 26.42
C ALA A 264 -21.39 11.33 27.61
N ARG A 265 -21.39 10.78 28.84
CA ARG A 265 -21.26 11.58 30.08
C ARG A 265 -19.92 12.33 30.14
N ARG A 266 -18.81 11.70 29.76
CA ARG A 266 -17.47 12.32 29.78
C ARG A 266 -17.33 13.48 28.80
N ILE A 267 -17.94 13.36 27.62
CA ILE A 267 -17.88 14.38 26.55
C ILE A 267 -19.08 15.35 26.56
N GLY A 268 -20.01 15.21 27.52
CA GLY A 268 -21.19 16.07 27.64
C GLY A 268 -22.20 15.94 26.50
N CYS A 269 -22.34 14.75 25.88
CA CYS A 269 -23.22 14.51 24.74
C CYS A 269 -24.43 13.62 25.07
N ASP A 270 -25.40 13.57 24.14
CA ASP A 270 -26.54 12.64 24.21
C ASP A 270 -26.08 11.17 24.10
N ALA A 271 -26.61 10.31 24.96
CA ALA A 271 -26.20 8.90 25.02
C ALA A 271 -26.59 8.12 23.76
N GLY A 272 -27.78 8.37 23.20
CA GLY A 272 -28.26 7.67 22.01
C GLY A 272 -27.48 8.05 20.75
N ALA A 273 -27.23 9.34 20.57
CA ALA A 273 -26.40 9.88 19.49
C ALA A 273 -24.96 9.38 19.59
N THR A 274 -24.37 9.42 20.79
CA THR A 274 -23.01 8.92 21.04
C THR A 274 -22.89 7.44 20.72
N ALA A 275 -23.87 6.61 21.13
CA ALA A 275 -23.87 5.19 20.80
C ALA A 275 -23.93 4.92 19.28
N ARG A 276 -24.71 5.71 18.52
CA ARG A 276 -24.74 5.63 17.05
C ARG A 276 -23.40 6.03 16.44
N PHE A 277 -22.79 7.10 16.97
CA PHE A 277 -21.52 7.60 16.47
C PHE A 277 -20.37 6.65 16.77
N LEU A 278 -20.27 6.10 17.99
CA LEU A 278 -19.30 5.07 18.36
C LEU A 278 -19.41 3.83 17.45
N ARG A 279 -20.63 3.40 17.09
CA ARG A 279 -20.82 2.32 16.11
C ARG A 279 -20.26 2.67 14.73
N PHE A 280 -20.40 3.92 14.27
CA PHE A 280 -19.77 4.36 13.03
C PHE A 280 -18.24 4.44 13.17
N LEU A 281 -17.73 4.91 14.31
CA LEU A 281 -16.29 4.96 14.60
C LEU A 281 -15.64 3.58 14.69
N VAL A 282 -16.39 2.51 14.96
CA VAL A 282 -15.91 1.12 14.79
C VAL A 282 -15.63 0.83 13.31
N ARG A 283 -16.53 1.24 12.40
CA ARG A 283 -16.30 1.09 10.95
C ARG A 283 -15.11 1.93 10.46
N VAL A 284 -14.94 3.13 11.01
CA VAL A 284 -13.77 3.99 10.73
C VAL A 284 -12.52 3.49 11.47
N GLY A 285 -12.64 2.52 12.36
CA GLY A 285 -11.52 1.90 13.07
C GLY A 285 -10.88 2.77 14.16
N VAL A 286 -11.56 3.80 14.65
CA VAL A 286 -11.08 4.68 15.76
C VAL A 286 -11.27 3.99 17.11
N VAL A 287 -12.37 3.26 17.26
CA VAL A 287 -12.70 2.46 18.45
C VAL A 287 -13.03 1.03 18.05
N ARG A 288 -12.99 0.09 18.99
CA ARG A 288 -13.43 -1.29 18.82
C ARG A 288 -14.53 -1.61 19.83
N LEU A 289 -15.57 -2.31 19.38
CA LEU A 289 -16.62 -2.85 20.26
C LEU A 289 -16.17 -4.19 20.85
N ARG A 290 -16.19 -4.29 22.18
CA ARG A 290 -15.94 -5.52 22.94
C ARG A 290 -17.22 -6.35 23.11
N ALA A 291 -17.06 -7.64 23.39
CA ALA A 291 -18.19 -8.57 23.57
C ALA A 291 -19.15 -8.16 24.71
N ASN A 292 -18.66 -7.42 25.71
CA ASN A 292 -19.45 -6.88 26.82
C ASN A 292 -20.20 -5.58 26.47
N GLY A 293 -20.19 -5.13 25.20
CA GLY A 293 -20.87 -3.90 24.77
C GLY A 293 -20.09 -2.61 25.01
N CYS A 294 -18.88 -2.69 25.58
CA CYS A 294 -18.01 -1.53 25.81
C CYS A 294 -17.14 -1.22 24.58
N TYR A 295 -16.72 0.03 24.46
CA TYR A 295 -15.87 0.53 23.41
C TYR A 295 -14.47 0.85 23.96
N GLU A 296 -13.45 0.47 23.22
CA GLU A 296 -12.05 0.80 23.51
C GLU A 296 -11.40 1.54 22.36
N THR A 297 -10.37 2.34 22.64
CA THR A 297 -9.59 3.04 21.62
C THR A 297 -8.67 2.06 20.88
N THR A 298 -8.63 2.14 19.54
CA THR A 298 -7.68 1.39 18.72
C THR A 298 -6.34 2.13 18.60
N GLU A 299 -5.35 1.53 17.93
CA GLU A 299 -4.11 2.25 17.60
C GLU A 299 -4.36 3.52 16.76
N ARG A 300 -5.27 3.44 15.77
CA ARG A 300 -5.71 4.61 14.99
C ARG A 300 -6.34 5.67 15.88
N GLY A 301 -7.18 5.27 16.84
CA GLY A 301 -7.78 6.21 17.80
C GLY A 301 -6.74 6.89 18.70
N ARG A 302 -5.65 6.22 19.07
CA ARG A 302 -4.56 6.84 19.86
C ARG A 302 -3.87 7.98 19.13
N LEU A 303 -3.75 7.89 17.80
CA LEU A 303 -3.23 8.99 16.98
C LEU A 303 -4.13 10.24 17.05
N LEU A 304 -5.41 10.08 17.38
CA LEU A 304 -6.38 11.17 17.43
C LEU A 304 -6.51 11.82 18.83
N ARG A 305 -5.70 11.40 19.81
CA ARG A 305 -5.67 12.03 21.14
C ARG A 305 -5.08 13.43 21.08
N ALA A 306 -5.53 14.33 21.96
CA ALA A 306 -5.17 15.75 21.94
C ALA A 306 -3.65 16.05 22.02
N ALA A 307 -2.87 15.14 22.62
CA ALA A 307 -1.41 15.27 22.72
C ALA A 307 -0.67 14.86 21.44
N ASN A 308 -1.34 14.17 20.50
CA ASN A 308 -0.73 13.68 19.28
C ASN A 308 -0.93 14.69 18.13
N PRO A 309 0.11 15.02 17.34
CA PRO A 309 -0.01 15.94 16.20
C PRO A 309 -1.08 15.54 15.15
N PHE A 310 -1.42 14.26 15.02
CA PHE A 310 -2.50 13.82 14.13
C PHE A 310 -3.88 14.35 14.55
N SER A 311 -4.08 14.69 15.83
CA SER A 311 -5.29 15.41 16.28
C SER A 311 -5.36 16.79 15.65
N ASP A 312 -4.27 17.56 15.66
CA ASP A 312 -4.23 18.89 15.04
C ASP A 312 -4.39 18.81 13.51
N LEU A 313 -3.76 17.82 12.87
CA LEU A 313 -3.96 17.54 11.44
C LEU A 313 -5.43 17.25 11.13
N THR A 314 -6.09 16.46 11.97
CA THR A 314 -7.52 16.14 11.81
C THR A 314 -8.42 17.37 12.02
N ARG A 315 -8.04 18.31 12.91
CA ARG A 315 -8.74 19.59 13.08
C ARG A 315 -8.61 20.46 11.83
N LEU A 316 -7.40 20.65 11.33
CA LEU A 316 -7.11 21.42 10.12
C LEU A 316 -7.89 20.86 8.90
N TYR A 317 -7.90 19.53 8.74
CA TYR A 317 -8.60 18.85 7.65
C TYR A 317 -10.12 18.95 7.73
N GLY A 318 -10.68 19.11 8.93
CA GLY A 318 -12.12 19.24 9.14
C GLY A 318 -12.62 20.67 9.28
N ASN A 319 -11.72 21.66 9.30
CA ASN A 319 -12.04 23.09 9.36
C ASN A 319 -11.53 23.78 8.09
N GLU A 320 -10.41 24.49 8.15
CA GLU A 320 -9.96 25.38 7.09
C GLU A 320 -9.80 24.69 5.73
N PHE A 321 -9.27 23.46 5.72
CA PHE A 321 -9.15 22.70 4.48
C PHE A 321 -10.51 22.16 4.01
N TYR A 322 -11.40 21.79 4.94
CA TYR A 322 -12.76 21.38 4.57
C TYR A 322 -13.54 22.52 3.92
N ASP A 323 -13.41 23.74 4.43
CA ASP A 323 -14.02 24.94 3.87
C ASP A 323 -13.48 25.25 2.47
N ALA A 324 -12.16 25.13 2.26
CA ALA A 324 -11.56 25.26 0.92
C ALA A 324 -12.11 24.19 -0.04
N TRP A 325 -12.27 22.94 0.39
CA TRP A 325 -12.85 21.89 -0.45
C TRP A 325 -14.32 22.12 -0.79
N ASN A 326 -15.11 22.75 0.08
CA ASN A 326 -16.48 23.17 -0.24
C ASN A 326 -16.51 24.20 -1.38
N GLU A 327 -15.46 25.00 -1.50
CA GLU A 327 -15.30 26.05 -2.52
C GLU A 327 -14.45 25.60 -3.74
N LEU A 328 -14.08 24.32 -3.85
CA LEU A 328 -13.20 23.82 -4.92
C LEU A 328 -13.71 24.17 -6.33
N ALA A 329 -15.04 24.19 -6.54
CA ALA A 329 -15.63 24.59 -7.81
C ALA A 329 -15.30 26.04 -8.21
N ALA A 330 -15.09 26.95 -7.26
CA ALA A 330 -14.64 28.32 -7.52
C ALA A 330 -13.18 28.34 -8.00
N ALA A 331 -12.32 27.51 -7.38
CA ALA A 331 -10.94 27.38 -7.80
C ALA A 331 -10.83 26.86 -9.25
N LEU A 332 -11.54 25.78 -9.56
CA LEU A 332 -11.56 25.20 -10.91
C LEU A 332 -12.07 26.16 -11.98
N ARG A 333 -12.99 27.07 -11.64
CA ARG A 333 -13.54 28.05 -12.58
C ARG A 333 -12.62 29.26 -12.81
N THR A 334 -11.84 29.64 -11.81
CA THR A 334 -11.13 30.92 -11.80
C THR A 334 -9.62 30.80 -11.82
N GLY A 335 -9.07 29.62 -11.51
CA GLY A 335 -7.65 29.41 -11.31
C GLY A 335 -7.09 30.05 -10.03
N ARG A 336 -7.93 30.67 -9.19
CA ARG A 336 -7.54 31.20 -7.87
C ARG A 336 -7.81 30.18 -6.78
N THR A 337 -7.21 30.33 -5.61
CA THR A 337 -7.39 29.37 -4.51
C THR A 337 -8.83 29.36 -4.00
N ALA A 338 -9.32 28.17 -3.62
CA ALA A 338 -10.64 28.04 -2.99
C ALA A 338 -10.62 28.64 -1.58
N PHE A 339 -9.47 28.54 -0.90
CA PHE A 339 -9.22 29.15 0.38
C PHE A 339 -9.41 30.67 0.35
N SER A 340 -8.77 31.39 -0.58
CA SER A 340 -8.91 32.85 -0.64
C SER A 340 -10.28 33.30 -1.13
N HIS A 341 -10.98 32.46 -1.90
CA HIS A 341 -12.40 32.67 -2.18
C HIS A 341 -13.28 32.61 -0.91
N HIS A 342 -13.03 31.63 -0.03
CA HIS A 342 -13.81 31.46 1.21
C HIS A 342 -13.47 32.52 2.27
N TYR A 343 -12.17 32.69 2.58
CA TYR A 343 -11.69 33.53 3.68
C TYR A 343 -11.41 34.98 3.27
N GLY A 344 -11.43 35.29 1.97
CA GLY A 344 -11.13 36.63 1.44
C GLY A 344 -9.66 37.04 1.53
N MET A 345 -8.76 36.09 1.83
CA MET A 345 -7.33 36.30 2.06
C MET A 345 -6.55 35.06 1.65
N GLU A 346 -5.31 35.22 1.18
CA GLU A 346 -4.46 34.08 0.86
C GLU A 346 -4.08 33.29 2.13
N HIS A 347 -3.84 32.00 1.95
CA HIS A 347 -3.62 31.03 3.03
C HIS A 347 -2.64 31.53 4.10
N PHE A 348 -1.41 31.86 3.69
CA PHE A 348 -0.36 32.22 4.62
C PHE A 348 -0.57 33.57 5.31
N ASP A 349 -1.31 34.50 4.68
CA ASP A 349 -1.68 35.79 5.27
C ASP A 349 -2.79 35.61 6.30
N TYR A 350 -3.78 34.74 6.02
CA TYR A 350 -4.83 34.39 6.97
C TYR A 350 -4.24 33.85 8.28
N PHE A 351 -3.34 32.87 8.20
CA PHE A 351 -2.69 32.28 9.37
C PHE A 351 -1.85 33.29 10.15
N ALA A 352 -1.24 34.29 9.49
CA ALA A 352 -0.53 35.36 10.18
C ALA A 352 -1.46 36.25 11.03
N THR A 353 -2.75 36.34 10.67
CA THR A 353 -3.77 37.09 11.42
C THR A 353 -4.60 36.24 12.39
N ALA A 354 -4.47 34.91 12.34
CA ALA A 354 -5.25 33.95 13.13
C ALA A 354 -4.35 33.05 14.01
N PRO A 355 -3.92 33.52 15.21
CA PRO A 355 -2.91 32.83 16.02
C PRO A 355 -3.29 31.41 16.47
N GLU A 356 -4.57 31.13 16.70
CA GLU A 356 -5.02 29.78 17.09
C GLU A 356 -4.92 28.81 15.91
N SER A 357 -5.46 29.20 14.75
CA SER A 357 -5.31 28.44 13.50
C SER A 357 -3.84 28.23 13.15
N SER A 358 -2.98 29.25 13.30
CA SER A 358 -1.54 29.14 13.04
C SER A 358 -0.89 28.07 13.89
N ARG A 359 -1.20 28.03 15.19
CA ARG A 359 -0.66 26.99 16.08
C ARG A 359 -1.16 25.60 15.71
N THR A 360 -2.42 25.47 15.31
CA THR A 360 -2.97 24.19 14.83
C THR A 360 -2.28 23.75 13.54
N PHE A 361 -2.07 24.65 12.59
CA PHE A 361 -1.33 24.38 11.36
C PHE A 361 0.11 23.93 11.67
N ASP A 362 0.85 24.69 12.49
CA ASP A 362 2.23 24.40 12.85
C ASP A 362 2.37 23.04 13.57
N ARG A 363 1.38 22.68 14.41
CA ARG A 363 1.33 21.37 15.07
C ARG A 363 0.93 20.25 14.11
N ALA A 364 -0.03 20.49 13.23
CA ALA A 364 -0.47 19.53 12.22
C ALA A 364 0.69 19.12 11.31
N MET A 365 1.53 20.08 10.89
CA MET A 365 2.67 19.81 10.02
C MET A 365 3.70 18.85 10.64
N GLN A 366 3.73 18.71 11.97
CA GLN A 366 4.64 17.82 12.70
C GLN A 366 4.24 16.33 12.60
N ALA A 367 2.99 16.00 12.25
CA ALA A 367 2.46 14.64 12.34
C ALA A 367 3.28 13.59 11.58
N VAL A 368 3.87 13.99 10.46
CA VAL A 368 4.73 13.11 9.64
C VAL A 368 6.19 13.54 9.62
N THR A 369 6.52 14.73 10.14
CA THR A 369 7.88 15.30 10.08
C THR A 369 8.92 14.41 10.74
N ARG A 370 8.59 13.76 11.86
CA ARG A 370 9.55 12.90 12.56
C ARG A 370 9.95 11.67 11.74
N LEU A 371 8.98 11.00 11.12
CA LEU A 371 9.24 9.84 10.25
C LEU A 371 10.12 10.24 9.06
N VAL A 372 9.84 11.41 8.48
CA VAL A 372 10.64 11.96 7.37
C VAL A 372 12.05 12.32 7.84
N ALA A 373 12.18 12.92 9.03
CA ALA A 373 13.46 13.33 9.59
C ALA A 373 14.39 12.15 9.89
N GLU A 374 13.86 11.09 10.51
CA GLU A 374 14.60 9.85 10.81
C GLU A 374 15.10 9.19 9.51
N GLU A 375 14.23 9.07 8.49
CA GLU A 375 14.66 8.52 7.20
C GLU A 375 15.69 9.42 6.49
N LEU A 376 15.48 10.75 6.52
CA LEU A 376 16.36 11.71 5.87
C LEU A 376 17.77 11.66 6.47
N SER A 377 17.83 11.57 7.79
CA SER A 377 19.06 11.44 8.56
C SER A 377 19.85 10.17 8.23
N HIS A 378 19.16 9.06 7.92
CA HIS A 378 19.79 7.82 7.49
C HIS A 378 20.17 7.80 6.01
N SER A 379 19.33 8.39 5.16
CA SER A 379 19.49 8.37 3.70
C SER A 379 20.49 9.39 3.17
N CYS A 380 20.78 10.45 3.93
CA CYS A 380 21.76 11.47 3.59
C CYS A 380 22.91 11.55 4.62
N PRO A 381 24.18 11.53 4.18
CA PRO A 381 25.30 11.75 5.09
C PRO A 381 25.37 13.24 5.48
N PHE A 382 25.51 13.54 6.78
CA PHE A 382 25.85 14.87 7.27
C PHE A 382 27.21 14.84 7.97
N PRO A 383 28.32 15.09 7.24
CA PRO A 383 29.66 15.08 7.82
C PRO A 383 29.79 16.07 8.99
N ALA A 384 30.61 15.75 9.98
CA ALA A 384 30.92 16.66 11.08
C ALA A 384 31.46 18.00 10.55
N GLY A 385 30.96 19.11 11.08
CA GLY A 385 31.22 20.46 10.60
C GLY A 385 30.20 20.99 9.59
N THR A 386 29.20 20.20 9.19
CA THR A 386 28.11 20.65 8.31
C THR A 386 27.20 21.63 9.04
N THR A 387 26.90 22.76 8.40
CA THR A 387 25.80 23.64 8.75
C THR A 387 24.64 23.42 7.78
N VAL A 388 23.44 23.16 8.33
CA VAL A 388 22.20 22.96 7.56
C VAL A 388 21.27 24.17 7.75
N VAL A 389 20.74 24.71 6.66
CA VAL A 389 19.69 25.75 6.69
C VAL A 389 18.37 25.11 6.23
N ASP A 390 17.41 25.04 7.15
CA ASP A 390 16.05 24.53 6.92
C ASP A 390 15.13 25.72 6.58
N ILE A 391 14.83 25.88 5.30
CA ILE A 391 14.06 27.01 4.74
C ILE A 391 12.58 26.63 4.78
N GLY A 392 11.75 27.46 5.42
CA GLY A 392 10.37 27.09 5.73
C GLY A 392 10.30 25.99 6.79
N GLY A 393 11.30 25.92 7.66
CA GLY A 393 11.46 24.82 8.63
C GLY A 393 10.45 24.83 9.79
N GLY A 394 9.54 25.80 9.84
CA GLY A 394 8.49 25.90 10.84
C GLY A 394 9.04 25.98 12.26
N ASN A 395 8.59 25.06 13.12
CA ASN A 395 9.05 24.96 14.51
C ASN A 395 10.44 24.31 14.67
N GLY A 396 11.06 23.86 13.56
CA GLY A 396 12.39 23.25 13.55
C GLY A 396 12.45 21.78 13.93
N THR A 397 11.34 21.05 14.04
CA THR A 397 11.36 19.61 14.39
C THR A 397 12.26 18.80 13.45
N LEU A 398 12.19 19.06 12.15
CA LEU A 398 13.00 18.36 11.14
C LEU A 398 14.50 18.56 11.40
N LEU A 399 14.94 19.82 11.46
CA LEU A 399 16.34 20.14 11.68
C LEU A 399 16.86 19.70 13.05
N ARG A 400 16.05 19.79 14.11
CA ARG A 400 16.43 19.32 15.46
C ARG A 400 16.74 17.83 15.45
N THR A 401 15.89 17.01 14.82
CA THR A 401 16.12 15.57 14.71
C THR A 401 17.42 15.26 13.97
N ILE A 402 17.68 15.92 12.83
CA ILE A 402 18.93 15.75 12.07
C ILE A 402 20.15 16.11 12.94
N VAL A 403 20.09 17.24 13.64
CA VAL A 403 21.19 17.70 14.49
C VAL A 403 21.41 16.75 15.67
N ASP A 404 20.37 16.20 16.27
CA ASP A 404 20.47 15.27 17.40
C ASP A 404 21.11 13.93 16.99
N GLU A 405 20.84 13.43 15.78
CA GLU A 405 21.39 12.18 15.27
C GLU A 405 22.82 12.29 14.73
N HIS A 406 23.27 13.49 14.35
CA HIS A 406 24.61 13.73 13.79
C HIS A 406 25.47 14.64 14.68
N PRO A 407 26.27 14.06 15.60
CA PRO A 407 27.19 14.83 16.44
C PRO A 407 28.18 15.63 15.58
N GLY A 408 28.22 16.95 15.77
CA GLY A 408 29.06 17.86 14.98
C GLY A 408 28.35 18.55 13.81
N VAL A 409 27.06 18.30 13.61
CA VAL A 409 26.19 19.10 12.74
C VAL A 409 25.55 20.23 13.55
N SER A 410 25.39 21.39 12.91
CA SER A 410 24.63 22.53 13.44
C SER A 410 23.68 23.05 12.37
N GLY A 411 22.73 23.91 12.73
CA GLY A 411 21.81 24.42 11.75
C GLY A 411 20.98 25.64 12.13
N VAL A 412 20.30 26.15 11.11
CA VAL A 412 19.44 27.33 11.13
C VAL A 412 18.06 26.94 10.66
N VAL A 413 17.04 27.18 11.48
CA VAL A 413 15.64 27.15 11.04
C VAL A 413 15.30 28.55 10.56
N PHE A 414 14.93 28.69 9.30
CA PHE A 414 14.60 29.96 8.68
C PHE A 414 13.12 29.98 8.28
N ASP A 415 12.35 30.89 8.86
CA ASP A 415 10.90 31.01 8.62
C ASP A 415 10.42 32.44 8.90
N ARG A 416 9.12 32.71 8.72
CA ARG A 416 8.51 34.00 8.99
C ARG A 416 8.55 34.34 10.48
N ALA A 417 8.58 35.63 10.78
CA ALA A 417 8.73 36.12 12.16
C ALA A 417 7.67 35.61 13.15
N HIS A 418 6.40 35.47 12.72
CA HIS A 418 5.33 34.97 13.59
C HIS A 418 5.44 33.46 13.88
N VAL A 419 6.04 32.69 12.97
CA VAL A 419 6.31 31.25 13.15
C VAL A 419 7.47 31.09 14.14
N ILE A 420 8.58 31.78 13.89
CA ILE A 420 9.79 31.75 14.72
C ILE A 420 9.56 32.35 16.11
N GLY A 421 8.68 33.34 16.25
CA GLY A 421 8.42 34.02 17.52
C GLY A 421 7.92 33.12 18.65
N SER A 422 7.49 31.89 18.33
CA SER A 422 7.10 30.87 19.30
C SER A 422 8.22 29.88 19.68
N ALA A 423 9.36 29.92 18.97
CA ALA A 423 10.46 28.97 19.13
C ALA A 423 11.45 29.40 20.23
N VAL A 424 11.86 28.44 21.06
CA VAL A 424 12.90 28.65 22.07
C VAL A 424 14.25 28.24 21.51
N THR A 425 15.15 29.21 21.33
CA THR A 425 16.58 28.96 21.09
C THR A 425 17.25 28.64 22.42
N GLU A 426 17.81 27.44 22.54
CA GLU A 426 18.55 27.06 23.73
C GLU A 426 19.93 27.76 23.76
N PRO A 427 20.33 28.40 24.87
CA PRO A 427 21.66 28.98 24.99
C PRO A 427 22.75 27.91 24.82
N GLY A 428 23.59 28.07 23.80
CA GLY A 428 24.62 27.08 23.46
C GLY A 428 24.11 25.88 22.65
N GLY A 429 22.84 25.90 22.22
CA GLY A 429 22.26 24.91 21.32
C GLY A 429 22.90 24.93 19.93
N ARG A 430 22.84 23.79 19.24
CA ARG A 430 23.34 23.61 17.86
C ARG A 430 22.34 24.03 16.79
N VAL A 431 21.12 24.36 17.18
CA VAL A 431 20.05 24.88 16.31
C VAL A 431 19.74 26.32 16.72
N ARG A 432 19.77 27.22 15.74
CA ARG A 432 19.34 28.61 15.88
C ARG A 432 18.15 28.90 14.99
N PHE A 433 17.35 29.88 15.37
CA PHE A 433 16.18 30.30 14.61
C PHE A 433 16.42 31.70 14.03
N GLU A 434 16.14 31.89 12.74
CA GLU A 434 16.24 33.18 12.06
C GLU A 434 14.91 33.50 11.37
N ALA A 435 14.41 34.71 11.60
CA ALA A 435 13.21 35.20 10.95
C ALA A 435 13.56 35.90 9.64
N GLY A 436 12.82 35.64 8.57
CA GLY A 436 12.96 36.35 7.31
C GLY A 436 11.94 35.93 6.26
N ASP A 437 12.20 36.32 5.02
CA ASP A 437 11.40 35.98 3.84
C ASP A 437 12.31 35.37 2.77
N PHE A 438 12.06 34.09 2.43
CA PHE A 438 12.85 33.36 1.42
C PHE A 438 12.66 33.92 0.01
N PHE A 439 11.66 34.77 -0.23
CA PHE A 439 11.48 35.49 -1.50
C PHE A 439 12.47 36.64 -1.66
N GLU A 440 13.06 37.11 -0.57
CA GLU A 440 14.05 38.18 -0.57
C GLU A 440 15.47 37.62 -0.44
N GLU A 441 15.74 36.85 0.61
CA GLU A 441 17.03 36.23 0.89
C GLU A 441 16.91 35.03 1.85
N VAL A 442 17.93 34.18 1.87
CA VAL A 442 18.06 33.07 2.83
C VAL A 442 19.45 33.10 3.48
N PRO A 443 19.62 32.52 4.69
CA PRO A 443 20.90 32.55 5.40
C PRO A 443 22.06 31.97 4.58
N ALA A 444 23.14 32.74 4.42
CA ALA A 444 24.26 32.37 3.55
C ALA A 444 25.33 31.50 4.22
N GLY A 445 26.15 30.84 3.40
CA GLY A 445 27.39 30.16 3.83
C GLY A 445 27.22 28.75 4.42
N ALA A 446 26.02 28.17 4.32
CA ALA A 446 25.77 26.80 4.75
C ALA A 446 26.21 25.76 3.69
N GLN A 447 26.57 24.56 4.16
CA GLN A 447 26.96 23.46 3.26
C GLN A 447 25.75 22.68 2.75
N THR A 448 24.60 22.79 3.41
CA THR A 448 23.36 22.10 3.02
C THR A 448 22.16 23.01 3.26
N TYR A 449 21.30 23.11 2.25
CA TYR A 449 20.01 23.79 2.30
C TYR A 449 18.91 22.75 2.17
N LEU A 450 17.83 22.91 2.93
CA LEU A 450 16.72 21.98 3.00
C LEU A 450 15.42 22.72 2.75
N LEU A 451 14.63 22.22 1.81
CA LEU A 451 13.27 22.65 1.49
C LEU A 451 12.37 21.41 1.63
N SER A 452 11.50 21.37 2.64
CA SER A 452 10.68 20.20 2.94
C SER A 452 9.21 20.60 2.95
N ARG A 453 8.45 20.18 1.92
CA ARG A 453 7.06 20.60 1.69
C ARG A 453 6.94 22.12 1.66
N VAL A 454 7.73 22.73 0.76
CA VAL A 454 7.78 24.18 0.58
C VAL A 454 7.49 24.52 -0.87
N LEU A 455 8.15 23.87 -1.83
CA LEU A 455 8.02 24.22 -3.25
C LEU A 455 6.63 23.85 -3.79
N HIS A 456 5.96 22.85 -3.20
CA HIS A 456 4.61 22.48 -3.60
C HIS A 456 3.54 23.53 -3.27
N ASP A 457 3.84 24.48 -2.36
CA ASP A 457 2.92 25.56 -2.00
C ASP A 457 2.89 26.69 -3.03
N TRP A 458 3.85 26.70 -3.97
CA TRP A 458 4.10 27.82 -4.86
C TRP A 458 3.98 27.42 -6.33
N ASP A 459 3.68 28.40 -7.18
CA ASP A 459 3.76 28.23 -8.63
C ASP A 459 5.23 28.17 -9.11
N ASP A 460 5.43 28.00 -10.40
CA ASP A 460 6.77 27.82 -10.97
C ASP A 460 7.61 29.11 -10.91
N GLU A 461 6.97 30.28 -10.98
CA GLU A 461 7.66 31.58 -10.94
C GLU A 461 8.19 31.85 -9.52
N ASP A 462 7.38 31.58 -8.51
CA ASP A 462 7.76 31.71 -7.11
C ASP A 462 8.75 30.61 -6.67
N CYS A 463 8.60 29.37 -7.16
CA CYS A 463 9.63 28.33 -7.00
C CYS A 463 10.98 28.78 -7.54
N ASP A 464 11.00 29.35 -8.75
CA ASP A 464 12.24 29.81 -9.37
C ASP A 464 12.90 30.92 -8.55
N ARG A 465 12.11 31.86 -7.99
CA ARG A 465 12.62 32.91 -7.09
C ARG A 465 13.25 32.33 -5.83
N ILE A 466 12.57 31.41 -5.15
CA ILE A 466 13.07 30.74 -3.93
C ILE A 466 14.39 30.02 -4.23
N LEU A 467 14.42 29.22 -5.30
CA LEU A 467 15.60 28.45 -5.69
C LEU A 467 16.79 29.36 -6.07
N HIS A 468 16.55 30.46 -6.79
CA HIS A 468 17.60 31.43 -7.08
C HIS A 468 18.17 32.10 -5.82
N ASN A 469 17.34 32.38 -4.82
CA ASN A 469 17.82 32.90 -3.53
C ASN A 469 18.66 31.85 -2.78
N CYS A 470 18.26 30.57 -2.81
CA CYS A 470 19.08 29.47 -2.30
C CYS A 470 20.42 29.40 -3.03
N ARG A 471 20.43 29.52 -4.36
CA ARG A 471 21.65 29.50 -5.18
C ARG A 471 22.59 30.65 -4.86
N ARG A 472 22.06 31.85 -4.61
CA ARG A 472 22.84 33.04 -4.23
C ARG A 472 23.48 32.91 -2.85
N ALA A 473 22.83 32.19 -1.93
CA ALA A 473 23.28 32.02 -0.55
C ALA A 473 24.39 30.95 -0.40
N CYS A 474 24.57 30.07 -1.39
CA CYS A 474 25.45 28.92 -1.30
C CYS A 474 26.64 28.95 -2.26
N ASP A 475 27.76 28.38 -1.83
CA ASP A 475 28.93 28.16 -2.66
C ASP A 475 28.69 27.00 -3.65
N ALA A 476 29.44 26.98 -4.76
CA ALA A 476 29.44 25.84 -5.67
C ALA A 476 29.83 24.55 -4.91
N GLY A 477 29.08 23.47 -5.14
CA GLY A 477 29.24 22.21 -4.40
C GLY A 477 28.42 22.09 -3.11
N ALA A 478 27.73 23.16 -2.67
CA ALA A 478 26.73 23.05 -1.60
C ALA A 478 25.56 22.16 -2.03
N ARG A 479 24.96 21.45 -1.07
CA ARG A 479 23.82 20.55 -1.32
C ARG A 479 22.49 21.27 -1.11
N LEU A 480 21.53 21.00 -1.98
CA LEU A 480 20.13 21.32 -1.80
C LEU A 480 19.35 20.02 -1.67
N LEU A 481 18.62 19.88 -0.57
CA LEU A 481 17.75 18.74 -0.29
C LEU A 481 16.30 19.23 -0.45
N VAL A 482 15.57 18.63 -1.39
CA VAL A 482 14.15 18.94 -1.61
C VAL A 482 13.34 17.71 -1.23
N VAL A 483 12.44 17.84 -0.25
CA VAL A 483 11.57 16.76 0.21
C VAL A 483 10.14 17.08 -0.16
N GLU A 484 9.62 16.41 -1.19
CA GLU A 484 8.33 16.72 -1.81
C GLU A 484 7.62 15.44 -2.27
N ARG A 485 6.33 15.54 -2.58
CA ARG A 485 5.62 14.45 -3.28
C ARG A 485 5.92 14.59 -4.77
N LEU A 486 6.09 13.46 -5.44
CA LEU A 486 6.27 13.45 -6.89
C LEU A 486 5.04 12.87 -7.54
N LEU A 487 4.51 13.60 -8.52
CA LEU A 487 3.47 13.05 -9.38
C LEU A 487 4.02 11.84 -10.15
N PRO A 488 3.24 10.76 -10.28
CA PRO A 488 3.64 9.60 -11.06
C PRO A 488 3.76 9.96 -12.54
N SER A 489 4.82 9.49 -13.22
CA SER A 489 5.04 9.75 -14.65
C SER A 489 4.15 8.91 -15.60
N GLY A 490 2.96 8.48 -15.14
CA GLY A 490 2.02 7.58 -15.84
C GLY A 490 0.91 7.08 -14.93
N SER A 491 0.06 6.16 -15.41
CA SER A 491 -0.99 5.55 -14.58
C SER A 491 -0.34 4.71 -13.46
N SER A 492 -0.28 5.28 -12.26
CA SER A 492 0.24 4.66 -11.05
C SER A 492 -0.55 3.38 -10.72
N SER A 493 0.14 2.25 -10.57
CA SER A 493 -0.43 1.00 -10.05
C SER A 493 -0.24 0.84 -8.54
N ARG A 494 0.17 1.90 -7.83
CA ARG A 494 0.35 1.86 -6.37
C ARG A 494 -1.02 1.83 -5.69
N PRO A 495 -1.25 0.94 -4.71
CA PRO A 495 -2.56 0.76 -4.07
C PRO A 495 -3.03 1.98 -3.26
N VAL A 496 -2.14 2.92 -2.93
CA VAL A 496 -2.46 4.24 -2.37
C VAL A 496 -1.48 5.24 -2.98
N ASP A 497 -1.93 6.05 -3.92
CA ASP A 497 -1.17 7.19 -4.44
C ASP A 497 -1.79 8.47 -3.88
N LEU A 498 -1.07 9.13 -2.97
CA LEU A 498 -1.53 10.38 -2.36
C LEU A 498 -1.18 11.61 -3.22
N ALA A 499 -0.30 11.49 -4.22
CA ALA A 499 0.22 12.65 -4.94
C ALA A 499 -0.88 13.41 -5.70
N GLU A 500 -1.76 12.71 -6.43
CA GLU A 500 -2.86 13.35 -7.16
C GLU A 500 -3.91 14.03 -6.24
N PRO A 501 -4.39 13.39 -5.14
CA PRO A 501 -5.20 14.10 -4.16
C PRO A 501 -4.51 15.33 -3.53
N TRP A 502 -3.20 15.24 -3.31
CA TRP A 502 -2.42 16.37 -2.77
C TRP A 502 -2.25 17.51 -3.77
N ASP A 503 -2.14 17.22 -5.06
CA ASP A 503 -2.11 18.27 -6.09
C ASP A 503 -3.38 19.12 -6.08
N LEU A 504 -4.56 18.47 -6.00
CA LEU A 504 -5.82 19.19 -5.83
C LEU A 504 -5.92 19.93 -4.50
N GLN A 505 -5.33 19.39 -3.43
CA GLN A 505 -5.23 20.08 -2.14
C GLN A 505 -4.41 21.38 -2.27
N MET A 506 -3.28 21.35 -2.98
CA MET A 506 -2.45 22.54 -3.23
C MET A 506 -3.20 23.58 -4.06
N LEU A 507 -3.87 23.17 -5.14
CA LEU A 507 -4.75 24.06 -5.91
C LEU A 507 -5.84 24.71 -5.04
N ALA A 508 -6.47 23.92 -4.17
CA ALA A 508 -7.56 24.41 -3.32
C ALA A 508 -7.07 25.41 -2.27
N VAL A 509 -5.89 25.19 -1.69
CA VAL A 509 -5.44 25.90 -0.48
C VAL A 509 -4.41 26.98 -0.76
N THR A 510 -3.31 26.65 -1.43
CA THR A 510 -2.14 27.53 -1.58
C THR A 510 -2.01 28.10 -3.00
N GLY A 511 -2.62 27.44 -3.99
CA GLY A 511 -2.45 27.78 -5.41
C GLY A 511 -1.19 27.18 -6.01
N GLY A 512 -0.42 26.44 -5.20
CA GLY A 512 0.69 25.62 -5.64
C GLY A 512 0.25 24.34 -6.37
N ARG A 513 1.18 23.41 -6.51
CA ARG A 513 0.98 22.15 -7.21
C ARG A 513 2.02 21.11 -6.82
N GLU A 514 1.63 19.85 -6.90
CA GLU A 514 2.62 18.78 -6.94
C GLU A 514 3.22 18.72 -8.35
N ARG A 515 4.47 18.24 -8.44
CA ARG A 515 5.20 18.19 -9.70
C ARG A 515 5.77 16.81 -9.93
N ASP A 516 5.90 16.42 -11.19
CA ASP A 516 6.62 15.20 -11.51
C ASP A 516 8.14 15.39 -11.36
N ARG A 517 8.88 14.28 -11.47
CA ARG A 517 10.34 14.29 -11.36
C ARG A 517 11.00 15.20 -12.41
N THR A 518 10.51 15.18 -13.64
CA THR A 518 11.09 15.93 -14.76
C THR A 518 10.90 17.43 -14.56
N GLU A 519 9.74 17.84 -14.05
CA GLU A 519 9.42 19.22 -13.71
C GLU A 519 10.34 19.75 -12.61
N TYR A 520 10.55 18.99 -11.52
CA TYR A 520 11.53 19.35 -10.50
C TYR A 520 12.97 19.39 -11.02
N GLU A 521 13.39 18.42 -11.82
CA GLU A 521 14.73 18.40 -12.42
C GLU A 521 14.95 19.64 -13.31
N LYS A 522 13.92 20.06 -14.05
CA LYS A 522 13.96 21.28 -14.89
C LYS A 522 14.03 22.55 -14.06
N LEU A 523 13.20 22.68 -13.02
CA LEU A 523 13.22 23.83 -12.10
C LEU A 523 14.58 23.96 -11.43
N LEU A 524 15.08 22.88 -10.82
CA LEU A 524 16.36 22.86 -10.13
C LEU A 524 17.51 23.20 -11.08
N TYR A 525 17.53 22.62 -12.29
CA TYR A 525 18.55 22.91 -13.29
C TYR A 525 18.52 24.38 -13.74
N GLY A 526 17.32 24.93 -13.97
CA GLY A 526 17.12 26.33 -14.34
C GLY A 526 17.69 27.31 -13.31
N SER A 527 17.59 26.98 -12.02
CA SER A 527 18.07 27.83 -10.93
C SER A 527 19.49 27.50 -10.46
N GLY A 528 20.25 26.70 -11.22
CA GLY A 528 21.68 26.43 -10.95
C GLY A 528 21.95 25.26 -10.00
N PHE A 529 21.05 24.28 -9.92
CA PHE A 529 21.22 23.04 -9.18
C PHE A 529 21.13 21.81 -10.09
N ARG A 530 22.03 20.85 -9.92
CA ARG A 530 21.98 19.58 -10.64
C ARG A 530 21.52 18.48 -9.70
N VAL A 531 20.39 17.83 -10.01
CA VAL A 531 19.90 16.66 -9.25
C VAL A 531 20.89 15.50 -9.41
N ASP A 532 21.40 15.00 -8.29
CA ASP A 532 22.33 13.88 -8.21
C ASP A 532 21.60 12.56 -7.98
N ARG A 533 20.55 12.57 -7.14
CA ARG A 533 19.85 11.37 -6.70
C ARG A 533 18.43 11.69 -6.26
N VAL A 534 17.53 10.74 -6.43
CA VAL A 534 16.17 10.74 -5.86
C VAL A 534 16.01 9.50 -4.99
N ILE A 535 15.47 9.66 -3.78
CA ILE A 535 15.27 8.59 -2.80
C ILE A 535 13.81 8.60 -2.36
N ALA A 536 13.16 7.42 -2.35
CA ALA A 536 11.81 7.29 -1.82
C ALA A 536 11.81 7.42 -0.28
N MET A 537 10.83 8.14 0.26
CA MET A 537 10.68 8.43 1.69
C MET A 537 9.34 7.89 2.21
N PRO A 538 9.15 7.77 3.54
CA PRO A 538 7.86 7.45 4.13
C PRO A 538 6.73 8.35 3.63
N VAL A 539 5.49 7.86 3.76
CA VAL A 539 4.25 8.59 3.43
C VAL A 539 4.23 9.18 2.01
N ASP A 540 4.76 8.47 1.02
CA ASP A 540 4.81 8.84 -0.41
C ASP A 540 5.53 10.17 -0.71
N LEU A 541 6.49 10.55 0.14
CA LEU A 541 7.43 11.63 -0.15
C LEU A 541 8.65 11.10 -0.91
N ASN A 542 9.40 12.02 -1.51
CA ASN A 542 10.67 11.75 -2.17
C ASN A 542 11.68 12.83 -1.76
N LEU A 543 12.93 12.40 -1.61
CA LEU A 543 14.07 13.27 -1.37
C LEU A 543 14.86 13.42 -2.67
N LEU A 544 14.90 14.64 -3.21
CA LEU A 544 15.78 15.02 -4.30
C LEU A 544 17.04 15.64 -3.69
N ILE A 545 18.18 15.02 -3.97
CA ILE A 545 19.50 15.50 -3.57
C ILE A 545 20.09 16.20 -4.78
N ALA A 546 20.31 17.50 -4.69
CA ALA A 546 20.90 18.31 -5.75
C ALA A 546 22.16 19.03 -5.26
N THR A 547 23.06 19.34 -6.19
CA THR A 547 24.30 20.09 -5.94
C THR A 547 24.28 21.42 -6.69
N ALA A 548 24.67 22.49 -6.02
CA ALA A 548 24.85 23.81 -6.64
C ALA A 548 25.99 23.77 -7.66
N VAL A 549 25.69 24.14 -8.92
CA VAL A 549 26.64 24.14 -10.05
C VAL A 549 27.09 25.53 -10.49
#